data_AF-E2BBP2-F1
#
_entry.id   AF-E2BBP2-F1
#
_cell.length_a   1.000
_cell.length_b   1.000
_cell.length_c   1.000
_cell.angle_alpha   90.00
_cell.angle_beta   90.00
_cell.angle_gamma   90.00
#
_symmetry.space_group_name_H-M   'P 1'
#
loop_
_entity.id
_entity.type
_entity.pdbx_description
1 polymer ?
#
loop_
_entity_poly.entity_id
_entity_poly.type
_entity_poly.pdbx_seq_one_letter_code
_entity_poly.pdbx_strand_id
1 'polypeptide(L)'
;MKLTSLLFRNGRRPQNPDKTPFKAVAPLVLKDYVTKNHKVTERGCLYETSLFLSCLEENEFEDKNCVPQMNLLDACYKKYNHDMIEKKIKSRSKALVPNSKNHTSNQISHLLRKYPTI
;
A
#
# COMPACT_ATOMS: atom_id res chain seq x y z
N MET A 1 53.25 -13.93 -13.78
CA MET A 1 52.30 -14.91 -13.23
C MET A 1 50.89 -14.31 -13.10
N LYS A 2 50.09 -14.29 -14.18
CA LYS A 2 48.65 -13.89 -14.14
C LYS A 2 47.79 -14.62 -15.20
N LEU A 3 48.27 -15.74 -15.76
CA LEU A 3 47.57 -16.45 -16.84
C LEU A 3 46.58 -17.51 -16.35
N THR A 4 46.68 -17.94 -15.08
CA THR A 4 45.79 -18.97 -14.50
C THR A 4 44.40 -18.44 -14.13
N SER A 5 44.19 -17.13 -13.97
CA SER A 5 42.87 -16.58 -13.60
C SER A 5 41.89 -16.49 -14.78
N LEU A 6 42.37 -16.59 -16.02
CA LEU A 6 41.53 -16.57 -17.22
C LEU A 6 40.97 -17.96 -17.56
N LEU A 7 41.73 -19.03 -17.29
CA LEU A 7 41.35 -20.41 -17.61
C LEU A 7 40.31 -21.01 -16.65
N PHE A 8 40.20 -20.49 -15.42
CA PHE A 8 39.26 -20.96 -14.40
C PHE A 8 38.08 -19.99 -14.15
N ARG A 9 37.71 -19.16 -15.14
CA ARG A 9 36.52 -18.28 -15.05
C ARG A 9 35.22 -19.08 -15.25
N ASN A 10 34.88 -19.91 -14.25
CA ASN A 10 33.58 -20.60 -14.18
C ASN A 10 32.47 -19.75 -13.52
N GLY A 11 32.79 -18.54 -13.04
CA GLY A 11 31.87 -17.71 -12.25
C GLY A 11 30.68 -17.08 -12.98
N ARG A 12 30.57 -17.25 -14.31
CA ARG A 12 29.43 -16.75 -15.12
C ARG A 12 28.70 -17.85 -15.89
N ARG A 13 28.92 -19.13 -15.55
CA ARG A 13 28.14 -20.21 -16.15
C ARG A 13 26.72 -20.16 -15.57
N PRO A 14 25.66 -20.37 -16.38
CA PRO A 14 24.32 -20.52 -15.86
C PRO A 14 24.32 -21.65 -14.82
N GLN A 15 23.64 -21.41 -13.70
CA GLN A 15 23.45 -22.41 -12.65
C GLN A 15 22.79 -23.64 -13.26
N ASN A 16 23.39 -24.83 -13.08
CA ASN A 16 22.75 -26.07 -13.50
C ASN A 16 21.47 -26.29 -12.66
N PRO A 17 20.27 -26.36 -13.26
CA PRO A 17 19.01 -26.53 -12.53
C PRO A 17 18.97 -27.84 -11.72
N ASP A 18 19.65 -28.89 -12.18
CA ASP A 18 19.69 -30.20 -11.51
C ASP A 18 20.55 -30.18 -10.25
N LYS A 19 21.53 -29.26 -10.19
CA LYS A 19 22.44 -29.12 -9.04
C LYS A 19 21.76 -28.44 -7.85
N THR A 20 20.74 -27.63 -8.11
CA THR A 20 19.95 -26.93 -7.08
C THR A 20 18.48 -26.99 -7.44
N PRO A 21 17.82 -28.15 -7.22
CA PRO A 21 16.42 -28.32 -7.59
C PRO A 21 15.55 -27.36 -6.80
N PHE A 22 14.66 -26.66 -7.51
CA PHE A 22 13.70 -25.77 -6.88
C PHE A 22 12.72 -26.60 -6.04
N LYS A 23 12.71 -26.35 -4.73
CA LYS A 23 11.73 -26.93 -3.81
C LYS A 23 10.60 -25.93 -3.60
N ALA A 24 9.51 -26.13 -4.33
CA ALA A 24 8.34 -25.28 -4.21
C ALA A 24 7.70 -25.47 -2.82
N VAL A 25 7.63 -24.41 -2.03
CA VAL A 25 6.90 -24.42 -0.74
C VAL A 25 5.38 -24.38 -0.96
N ALA A 26 4.96 -23.84 -2.10
CA ALA A 26 3.58 -23.74 -2.55
C ALA A 26 3.50 -24.14 -4.03
N PRO A 27 2.33 -24.62 -4.50
CA PRO A 27 2.16 -24.94 -5.91
C PRO A 27 2.44 -23.71 -6.79
N LEU A 28 3.19 -23.92 -7.87
CA LEU A 28 3.51 -22.89 -8.86
C LEU A 28 2.32 -22.64 -9.80
N VAL A 29 1.18 -22.28 -9.22
CA VAL A 29 -0.07 -22.03 -9.93
C VAL A 29 -0.53 -20.62 -9.61
N LEU A 30 -1.07 -19.92 -10.62
CA LEU A 30 -1.62 -18.59 -10.43
C LEU A 30 -2.93 -18.69 -9.62
N LYS A 31 -3.05 -17.86 -8.58
CA LYS A 31 -4.29 -17.76 -7.80
C LYS A 31 -5.33 -16.91 -8.53
N ASP A 32 -6.60 -17.09 -8.18
CA ASP A 32 -7.72 -16.31 -8.68
C ASP A 32 -7.85 -14.92 -8.03
N TYR A 33 -6.94 -14.57 -7.10
CA TYR A 33 -6.96 -13.29 -6.40
C TYR A 33 -5.57 -12.71 -6.20
N VAL A 34 -5.53 -11.39 -6.01
CA VAL A 34 -4.33 -10.64 -5.64
C VAL A 34 -4.59 -9.85 -4.37
N THR A 35 -3.58 -9.79 -3.49
CA THR A 35 -3.62 -8.95 -2.30
C THR A 35 -2.74 -7.72 -2.52
N LYS A 36 -3.18 -6.57 -2.02
CA LYS A 36 -2.38 -5.35 -2.01
C LYS A 36 -1.84 -5.16 -0.60
N ASN A 37 -0.55 -4.86 -0.49
CA ASN A 37 0.02 -4.44 0.79
C ASN A 37 -0.49 -3.02 1.11
N HIS A 38 -1.25 -2.88 2.20
CA HIS A 38 -1.75 -1.61 2.67
C HIS A 38 -0.69 -0.93 3.55
N LYS A 39 0.25 -0.21 2.93
CA LYS A 39 1.00 0.80 3.68
C LYS A 39 0.03 1.92 4.06
N VAL A 40 -0.27 2.05 5.35
CA VAL A 40 -1.06 3.15 5.88
C VAL A 40 -0.21 4.41 5.78
N THR A 41 -0.39 5.18 4.70
CA THR A 41 0.26 6.48 4.51
C THR A 41 -0.56 7.63 5.08
N GLU A 42 -1.80 7.37 5.50
CA GLU A 42 -2.70 8.36 6.06
C GLU A 42 -2.31 8.70 7.49
N ARG A 43 -1.58 9.81 7.63
CA ARG A 43 -1.60 10.60 8.85
C ARG A 43 -2.94 11.34 8.80
N GLY A 44 -3.90 10.93 9.63
CA GLY A 44 -5.14 11.69 9.82
C GLY A 44 -4.83 13.07 10.44
N CYS A 45 -5.72 13.59 11.27
CA CYS A 45 -5.57 14.93 11.85
C CYS A 45 -4.66 14.99 13.09
N LEU A 46 -3.61 14.16 13.15
CA LEU A 46 -2.76 14.04 14.34
C LEU A 46 -2.02 15.34 14.65
N TYR A 47 -1.60 16.07 13.62
CA TYR A 47 -0.89 17.34 13.78
C TYR A 47 -1.82 18.41 14.37
N GLU A 48 -3.00 18.58 13.79
CA GLU A 48 -4.03 19.52 14.24
C GLU A 48 -4.51 19.16 15.65
N THR A 49 -4.63 17.87 15.95
CA THR A 49 -4.94 17.38 17.30
C THR A 49 -3.85 17.79 18.29
N SER A 50 -2.58 17.63 17.92
CA SER A 50 -1.48 18.03 18.80
C SER A 50 -1.47 19.53 19.09
N LEU A 51 -1.75 20.38 18.08
CA LEU A 51 -1.86 21.82 18.26
C LEU A 51 -3.02 22.21 19.18
N PHE A 52 -4.17 21.55 19.02
CA PHE A 52 -5.33 21.81 19.87
C PHE A 52 -5.06 21.39 21.33
N LEU A 53 -4.46 20.22 21.54
CA LEU A 53 -4.09 19.75 22.87
C LEU A 53 -3.06 20.65 23.56
N SER A 54 -2.04 21.11 22.83
CA SER A 54 -1.06 22.08 23.37
C SER A 54 -1.73 23.40 23.76
N CYS A 55 -2.67 23.89 22.94
CA CYS A 55 -3.41 25.10 23.30
C CYS A 55 -4.24 24.91 24.56
N LEU A 56 -4.93 23.76 24.70
CA LEU A 56 -5.72 23.48 25.90
C LEU A 56 -4.84 23.41 27.15
N GLU A 57 -3.68 22.76 27.06
CA GLU A 57 -2.71 22.68 28.16
C GLU A 57 -2.25 24.08 28.61
N GLU A 58 -1.96 24.97 27.66
CA GLU A 58 -1.54 26.36 27.94
C GLU A 58 -2.67 27.25 28.51
N ASN A 59 -3.93 26.89 28.28
CA ASN A 59 -5.10 27.70 28.63
C ASN A 59 -6.03 27.04 29.66
N GLU A 60 -5.48 26.18 30.52
CA GLU A 60 -6.23 25.49 31.60
C GLU A 60 -7.48 24.74 31.10
N PHE A 61 -7.41 24.24 29.86
CA PHE A 61 -8.48 23.53 29.16
C PHE A 61 -9.75 24.37 28.91
N GLU A 62 -9.64 25.70 28.82
CA GLU A 62 -10.75 26.56 28.35
C GLU A 62 -10.81 26.59 26.81
N ASP A 63 -11.79 25.87 26.24
CA ASP A 63 -11.99 25.74 24.79
C ASP A 63 -12.09 27.08 24.04
N LYS A 64 -12.66 28.12 24.68
CA LYS A 64 -12.87 29.45 24.07
C LYS A 64 -11.57 30.13 23.68
N ASN A 65 -10.47 29.81 24.37
CA ASN A 65 -9.16 30.38 24.07
C ASN A 65 -8.46 29.65 22.91
N CYS A 66 -8.98 28.48 22.51
CA CYS A 66 -8.41 27.60 21.49
C CYS A 66 -9.28 27.45 20.23
N VAL A 67 -10.20 28.40 20.00
CA VAL A 67 -11.10 28.42 18.82
C VAL A 67 -10.35 28.30 17.48
N PRO A 68 -9.20 28.96 17.26
CA PRO A 68 -8.46 28.80 16.00
C PRO A 68 -7.99 27.36 15.74
N GLN A 69 -7.40 26.72 16.75
CA GLN A 69 -6.89 25.35 16.67
C GLN A 69 -8.05 24.34 16.53
N MET A 70 -9.16 24.59 17.21
CA MET A 70 -10.38 23.79 17.09
C MET A 70 -10.95 23.85 15.66
N ASN A 71 -11.00 25.04 15.05
CA ASN A 71 -11.48 25.20 13.68
C ASN A 71 -10.58 24.48 12.66
N LEU A 72 -9.25 24.50 12.86
CA LEU A 72 -8.31 23.76 12.02
C LEU A 72 -8.52 22.25 12.13
N LEU A 73 -8.70 21.75 13.36
CA LEU A 73 -8.97 20.34 13.62
C LEU A 73 -10.29 19.89 12.97
N ASP A 74 -11.37 20.66 13.12
CA ASP A 74 -12.68 20.36 12.52
C ASP A 74 -12.60 20.35 10.98
N ALA A 75 -11.92 21.32 10.38
CA ALA A 75 -11.70 21.37 8.94
C ALA A 75 -10.92 20.14 8.44
N CYS A 76 -9.85 19.76 9.13
CA CYS A 76 -9.11 18.55 8.81
C CYS A 76 -10.00 17.30 8.93
N TYR A 77 -10.75 17.17 10.01
CA TYR A 77 -11.59 16.01 10.28
C TYR A 77 -12.68 15.83 9.22
N LYS A 78 -13.35 16.91 8.82
CA LYS A 78 -14.35 16.90 7.74
C LYS A 78 -13.74 16.43 6.43
N LYS A 79 -12.57 16.95 6.05
CA LYS A 79 -11.86 16.53 4.85
C LYS A 79 -11.45 15.06 4.91
N TYR A 80 -10.87 14.62 6.01
CA TYR A 80 -10.46 13.23 6.20
C TYR A 80 -11.65 12.27 6.08
N ASN A 81 -12.79 12.58 6.70
CA ASN A 81 -13.99 11.77 6.59
C ASN A 81 -14.52 11.69 5.16
N HIS A 82 -14.54 12.83 4.45
CA HIS A 82 -14.95 12.86 3.05
C HIS A 82 -14.05 11.96 2.18
N ASP A 83 -12.73 12.11 2.31
CA ASP A 83 -11.75 11.33 1.54
C ASP A 83 -11.84 9.83 1.87
N MET A 84 -12.08 9.48 3.13
CA MET A 84 -12.29 8.09 3.57
C MET A 84 -13.54 7.47 2.95
N ILE A 85 -14.65 8.21 2.89
CA ILE A 85 -15.89 7.76 2.25
C ILE A 85 -15.64 7.56 0.75
N GLU A 86 -15.03 8.53 0.07
CA GLU A 86 -14.70 8.40 -1.35
C GLU A 86 -13.82 7.19 -1.64
N LYS A 87 -12.76 6.99 -0.85
CA LYS A 87 -11.83 5.87 -0.99
C LYS A 87 -12.55 4.54 -0.81
N LYS A 88 -13.46 4.45 0.16
CA LYS A 88 -14.30 3.26 0.39
C LYS A 88 -15.20 2.99 -0.81
N ILE A 89 -15.85 4.00 -1.37
CA ILE A 89 -16.69 3.87 -2.58
C ILE A 89 -15.84 3.38 -3.76
N LYS A 90 -14.70 4.03 -4.03
CA LYS A 90 -13.77 3.66 -5.10
C LYS A 90 -13.26 2.22 -4.94
N SER A 91 -12.93 1.79 -3.72
CA SER A 91 -12.45 0.42 -3.44
C SER A 91 -13.51 -0.67 -3.65
N ARG A 92 -14.80 -0.35 -3.47
CA ARG A 92 -15.91 -1.30 -3.64
C ARG A 92 -16.29 -1.51 -5.10
N SER A 93 -15.91 -0.57 -5.98
CA SER A 93 -16.17 -0.69 -7.41
C SER A 93 -15.45 -1.91 -8.00
N LYS A 94 -16.23 -2.81 -8.61
CA LYS A 94 -15.72 -3.97 -9.38
C LYS A 94 -15.64 -3.68 -10.87
N ALA A 95 -16.23 -2.57 -11.31
CA ALA A 95 -16.22 -2.14 -12.70
C ALA A 95 -14.78 -1.83 -13.14
N LEU A 96 -14.31 -2.46 -14.20
CA LEU A 96 -13.05 -2.12 -14.84
C LEU A 96 -13.27 -0.92 -15.75
N VAL A 97 -12.38 0.07 -15.67
CA VAL A 97 -12.33 1.18 -16.61
C VAL A 97 -11.50 0.73 -17.81
N PRO A 98 -12.06 0.71 -19.04
CA PRO A 98 -11.30 0.35 -20.24
C PRO A 98 -10.06 1.24 -20.41
N ASN A 99 -8.96 0.67 -20.89
CA ASN A 99 -7.68 1.36 -21.15
C ASN A 99 -7.01 2.02 -19.92
N SER A 100 -7.46 1.76 -18.70
CA SER A 100 -6.73 2.19 -17.50
C SER A 100 -5.50 1.31 -17.30
N LYS A 101 -4.35 1.93 -17.00
CA LYS A 101 -3.14 1.21 -16.57
C LYS A 101 -3.17 0.85 -15.08
N ASN A 102 -4.06 1.48 -14.31
CA ASN A 102 -4.12 1.34 -12.86
C ASN A 102 -5.46 0.73 -12.43
N HIS A 103 -5.41 -0.44 -11.81
CA HIS A 103 -6.57 -1.14 -11.27
C HIS A 103 -6.39 -1.45 -9.78
N THR A 104 -7.50 -1.52 -9.05
CA THR A 104 -7.51 -1.96 -7.66
C THR A 104 -7.37 -3.48 -7.58
N SER A 105 -6.90 -3.99 -6.43
CA SER A 105 -6.82 -5.44 -6.18
C SER A 105 -8.18 -6.13 -6.33
N ASN A 106 -9.26 -5.43 -5.99
CA ASN A 106 -10.63 -5.94 -6.13
C ASN A 106 -11.04 -6.07 -7.60
N GLN A 107 -10.71 -5.09 -8.45
CA GLN A 107 -10.97 -5.15 -9.89
C GLN A 107 -10.18 -6.30 -10.55
N ILE A 108 -8.90 -6.43 -10.19
CA ILE A 108 -8.04 -7.51 -10.74
C ILE A 108 -8.55 -8.88 -10.27
N SER A 109 -8.82 -9.05 -8.98
CA SER A 109 -9.34 -10.33 -8.45
C SER A 109 -10.71 -10.67 -9.04
N HIS A 110 -11.55 -9.66 -9.33
CA HIS A 110 -12.81 -9.89 -10.03
C HIS A 110 -12.59 -10.42 -11.45
N LEU A 111 -11.62 -9.86 -12.18
CA LEU A 111 -11.24 -10.32 -13.52
C LEU A 111 -10.69 -11.76 -13.50
N LEU A 112 -9.76 -12.06 -12.59
CA LEU A 112 -9.13 -13.38 -12.47
C LEU A 112 -10.13 -14.47 -12.11
N ARG A 113 -11.13 -14.15 -11.26
CA ARG A 113 -12.23 -15.08 -10.95
C ARG A 113 -13.17 -15.31 -12.12
N LYS A 114 -13.36 -14.29 -12.96
CA LYS A 114 -14.19 -14.40 -14.15
C LYS A 114 -13.52 -15.27 -15.22
N TYR A 115 -12.19 -15.25 -15.29
CA TYR A 115 -11.38 -16.01 -16.23
C TYR A 115 -10.28 -16.78 -15.50
N PRO A 116 -10.63 -17.90 -14.82
CA PRO A 116 -9.67 -18.68 -14.05
C PRO A 116 -8.64 -19.35 -14.96
N THR A 117 -7.45 -19.58 -14.42
CA THR A 117 -6.45 -20.45 -15.05
C THR A 117 -6.81 -21.90 -14.75
N ILE A 118 -6.86 -22.73 -15.79
CA ILE A 118 -7.14 -24.17 -15.72
C ILE A 118 -5.92 -24.89 -15.14
#